data_AF-A0A7W9MHW3-F1
#
_entry.id   AF-A0A7W9MHW3-F1
#
_cell.length_a   1.000
_cell.length_b   1.000
_cell.length_c   1.000
_cell.angle_alpha   90.00
_cell.angle_beta   90.00
_cell.angle_gamma   90.00
#
_symmetry.space_group_name_H-M   'P 1'
#
loop_
_entity.id
_entity.type
_entity.pdbx_description
1 polymer ?
#
loop_
_entity_poly.entity_id
_entity_poly.type
_entity_poly.pdbx_seq_one_letter_code
_entity_poly.pdbx_strand_id
1 'polypeptide(L)'
;MRAFIGAAVLFMAAGCGATAEEATERAPATTAAESRGHLSPTPAPAARIQVSPDQHRILSAQCEYADTEELRGECRSAVERGYRVGEENPALDCRRYSGVSVCGPLPLSERERRCVTDAVAGGTTPRRAEVECYVNF
;
A
#
# COMPACT_ATOMS: atom_id res chain seq x y z
N MET A 1 -55.52 8.18 26.48
CA MET A 1 -56.07 6.84 26.83
C MET A 1 -54.90 5.91 27.09
N ARG A 2 -54.93 5.20 28.22
CA ARG A 2 -53.89 4.28 28.74
C ARG A 2 -54.13 2.84 28.24
N ALA A 3 -53.05 2.08 28.05
CA ALA A 3 -52.85 0.63 28.34
C ALA A 3 -51.43 0.29 27.82
N PHE A 4 -50.38 -0.12 28.53
CA PHE A 4 -50.11 -0.92 29.73
C PHE A 4 -50.41 -2.43 29.65
N ILE A 5 -49.36 -3.22 29.97
CA ILE A 5 -49.27 -4.66 30.33
C ILE A 5 -48.98 -5.59 29.14
N GLY A 6 -48.01 -6.54 29.13
CA GLY A 6 -47.04 -7.10 30.09
C GLY A 6 -46.21 -8.18 29.33
N ALA A 7 -44.89 -8.31 29.50
CA ALA A 7 -44.13 -9.01 30.54
C ALA A 7 -44.21 -10.57 30.54
N ALA A 8 -43.11 -11.21 30.11
CA ALA A 8 -42.59 -12.53 30.54
C ALA A 8 -41.29 -12.78 29.75
N VAL A 9 -40.08 -12.45 30.23
CA VAL A 9 -39.24 -13.18 31.20
C VAL A 9 -39.21 -14.70 30.97
N LEU A 10 -38.13 -15.18 30.35
CA LEU A 10 -37.57 -16.49 30.67
C LEU A 10 -36.07 -16.31 30.97
N PHE A 11 -35.68 -16.88 32.11
CA PHE A 11 -34.41 -16.76 32.82
C PHE A 11 -33.95 -18.18 33.09
N MET A 12 -32.72 -18.57 32.70
CA MET A 12 -31.89 -19.65 33.27
C MET A 12 -30.62 -19.79 32.40
N ALA A 13 -29.40 -19.41 32.80
CA ALA A 13 -28.56 -19.81 33.93
C ALA A 13 -27.79 -21.12 33.71
N ALA A 14 -26.46 -21.01 33.57
CA ALA A 14 -25.38 -21.93 34.01
C ALA A 14 -24.07 -21.51 33.29
N GLY A 15 -22.92 -21.28 33.92
CA GLY A 15 -22.51 -21.38 35.31
C GLY A 15 -21.01 -21.00 35.44
N CYS A 16 -20.60 -20.75 36.70
CA CYS A 16 -19.27 -20.78 37.33
C CYS A 16 -18.07 -20.07 36.62
N GLY A 17 -17.35 -19.09 37.19
CA GLY A 17 -17.13 -18.70 38.59
C GLY A 17 -15.71 -19.05 39.06
N ALA A 18 -14.84 -18.03 39.23
CA ALA A 18 -13.68 -17.90 40.16
C ALA A 18 -12.88 -16.63 39.75
N THR A 19 -12.88 -15.47 40.42
CA THR A 19 -12.27 -15.06 41.72
C THR A 19 -10.85 -15.57 41.93
N ALA A 20 -9.84 -14.88 42.45
CA ALA A 20 -9.49 -13.49 42.77
C ALA A 20 -8.03 -13.54 43.33
N GLU A 21 -7.41 -12.39 43.57
CA GLU A 21 -6.33 -12.15 44.56
C GLU A 21 -4.83 -12.33 44.22
N GLU A 22 -4.15 -11.18 44.28
CA GLU A 22 -2.84 -10.84 44.86
C GLU A 22 -1.79 -11.93 45.12
N ALA A 23 -0.59 -11.70 44.56
CA ALA A 23 0.66 -12.05 45.22
C ALA A 23 1.74 -11.01 44.92
N THR A 24 2.12 -10.32 45.99
CA THR A 24 3.21 -9.37 46.17
C THR A 24 4.58 -10.07 46.16
N GLU A 25 5.55 -9.43 45.50
CA GLU A 25 7.00 -9.34 45.85
C GLU A 25 7.91 -10.57 45.80
N ARG A 26 8.86 -10.57 44.85
CA ARG A 26 10.31 -10.68 45.16
C ARG A 26 11.22 -10.38 43.97
N ALA A 27 12.08 -9.39 44.14
CA ALA A 27 13.29 -9.19 43.34
C ALA A 27 14.31 -10.33 43.58
N PRO A 28 15.32 -10.49 42.70
CA PRO A 28 16.64 -10.06 43.14
C PRO A 28 17.49 -9.33 42.08
N ALA A 29 18.27 -8.39 42.60
CA ALA A 29 19.66 -8.03 42.29
C ALA A 29 20.19 -8.18 40.86
N THR A 30 20.40 -7.02 40.24
CA THR A 30 21.69 -6.52 39.72
C THR A 30 22.64 -7.51 39.05
N THR A 31 22.73 -7.41 37.73
CA THR A 31 24.02 -7.39 37.03
C THR A 31 24.07 -6.18 36.11
N ALA A 32 24.86 -5.19 36.51
CA ALA A 32 25.33 -4.11 35.65
C ALA A 32 26.55 -4.61 34.85
N ALA A 33 26.39 -4.71 33.54
CA ALA A 33 27.42 -4.70 32.49
C ALA A 33 26.60 -4.84 31.19
N GLU A 34 26.70 -4.02 30.15
CA GLU A 34 27.85 -3.34 29.61
C GLU A 34 27.36 -2.28 28.62
N SER A 35 28.15 -1.21 28.55
CA SER A 35 28.11 -0.12 27.60
C SER A 35 27.85 -0.56 26.15
N ARG A 36 26.89 0.11 25.49
CA ARG A 36 27.07 0.79 24.19
C ARG A 36 25.77 1.53 23.85
N GLY A 37 25.91 2.82 23.55
CA GLY A 37 24.81 3.71 23.23
C GLY A 37 23.86 3.09 22.20
N HIS A 38 22.61 2.92 22.60
CA HIS A 38 21.51 2.64 21.69
C HIS A 38 21.15 3.96 20.99
N LEU A 39 22.03 4.39 20.08
CA LEU A 39 21.59 5.18 18.94
C LEU A 39 20.57 4.29 18.25
N SER A 40 19.28 4.55 18.52
CA SER A 40 18.21 4.00 17.72
C SER A 40 18.61 4.25 16.27
N PRO A 41 18.77 3.22 15.41
CA PRO A 41 19.06 3.49 14.02
C PRO A 41 17.91 4.33 13.51
N THR A 42 18.20 5.56 13.10
CA THR A 42 17.31 6.31 12.22
C THR A 42 16.90 5.34 11.13
N PRO A 43 15.59 5.11 10.88
CA PRO A 43 15.19 4.18 9.84
C PRO A 43 15.89 4.64 8.57
N ALA A 44 16.78 3.79 8.05
CA ALA A 44 17.45 4.05 6.79
C ALA A 44 16.35 4.40 5.79
N PRO A 45 16.54 5.42 4.92
CA PRO A 45 15.56 5.70 3.88
C PRO A 45 15.29 4.38 3.17
N ALA A 46 14.00 4.01 3.07
CA ALA A 46 13.58 2.72 2.53
C ALA A 46 14.41 2.41 1.28
N ALA A 47 15.10 1.27 1.29
CA ALA A 47 16.06 0.95 0.24
C ALA A 47 15.35 1.00 -1.12
N ARG A 48 15.88 1.78 -2.07
CA ARG A 48 15.29 1.89 -3.41
C ARG A 48 15.16 0.52 -4.04
N ILE A 49 14.08 0.29 -4.77
CA ILE A 49 13.82 -0.96 -5.48
C ILE A 49 14.83 -1.09 -6.62
N GLN A 50 15.57 -2.19 -6.66
CA GLN A 50 16.46 -2.47 -7.78
C GLN A 50 15.65 -2.92 -8.99
N VAL A 51 16.03 -2.49 -10.19
CA VAL A 51 15.40 -2.83 -11.47
C VAL A 51 16.45 -2.89 -12.58
N SER A 52 16.19 -3.63 -13.67
CA SER A 52 17.10 -3.66 -14.81
C SER A 52 17.18 -2.29 -15.51
N PRO A 53 18.23 -2.03 -16.32
CA PRO A 53 18.31 -0.81 -17.13
C PRO A 53 17.09 -0.61 -18.05
N ASP A 54 16.52 -1.68 -18.60
CA ASP A 54 15.34 -1.60 -19.47
C ASP A 54 14.06 -1.31 -18.68
N GLN A 55 13.88 -1.95 -17.52
CA GLN A 55 12.76 -1.63 -16.61
C GLN A 55 12.80 -0.18 -16.14
N HIS A 56 13.98 0.33 -15.79
CA HIS A 56 14.16 1.73 -15.43
C HIS A 56 13.82 2.66 -16.59
N ARG A 57 14.18 2.30 -17.83
CA ARG A 57 13.83 3.08 -19.02
C ARG A 57 12.32 3.15 -19.21
N ILE A 58 11.59 2.05 -19.03
CA ILE A 58 10.12 2.04 -19.12
C ILE A 58 9.51 2.92 -18.03
N LEU A 59 9.98 2.80 -16.78
CA LEU A 59 9.54 3.62 -15.65
C LEU A 59 9.75 5.12 -15.90
N SER A 60 10.86 5.50 -16.52
CA SER A 60 11.10 6.90 -16.88
C SER A 60 10.28 7.35 -18.09
N ALA A 61 10.13 6.48 -19.11
CA ALA A 61 9.41 6.81 -20.33
C ALA A 61 7.91 7.01 -20.10
N GLN A 62 7.29 6.22 -19.22
CA GLN A 62 5.87 6.36 -18.94
C GLN A 62 5.51 7.72 -18.30
N CYS A 63 6.49 8.45 -17.76
CA CYS A 63 6.27 9.79 -17.24
C CYS A 63 5.89 10.81 -18.31
N GLU A 64 6.17 10.55 -19.60
CA GLU A 64 5.74 11.41 -20.71
C GLU A 64 4.21 11.54 -20.79
N TYR A 65 3.49 10.48 -20.40
CA TYR A 65 2.04 10.40 -20.46
C TYR A 65 1.32 11.22 -19.38
N ALA A 66 2.02 11.76 -18.39
CA ALA A 66 1.37 12.62 -17.40
C ALA A 66 0.87 13.94 -18.02
N ASP A 67 -0.32 14.39 -17.60
CA ASP A 67 -1.04 15.54 -18.18
C ASP A 67 -0.21 16.84 -18.26
N THR A 68 0.51 17.19 -17.18
CA THR A 68 1.18 18.50 -17.03
C THR A 68 2.69 18.35 -16.78
N GLU A 69 3.47 19.38 -17.13
CA GLU A 69 4.92 19.40 -16.87
C GLU A 69 5.28 19.16 -15.40
N GLU A 70 4.45 19.69 -14.48
CA GLU A 70 4.58 19.46 -13.05
C GLU A 70 4.46 17.97 -12.72
N LEU A 71 3.40 17.31 -13.18
CA LEU A 71 3.18 15.87 -12.98
C LEU A 71 4.27 15.01 -13.65
N ARG A 72 4.79 15.45 -14.81
CA ARG A 72 5.96 14.80 -15.45
C ARG A 72 7.20 14.92 -14.57
N GLY A 73 7.42 16.07 -13.95
CA GLY A 73 8.51 16.30 -13.01
C GLY A 73 8.38 15.45 -11.74
N GLU A 74 7.19 15.39 -11.17
CA GLU A 74 6.87 14.56 -10.01
C GLU A 74 7.07 13.07 -10.30
N CYS A 75 6.60 12.59 -11.46
CA CYS A 75 6.78 11.22 -11.90
C CYS A 75 8.26 10.86 -12.02
N ARG A 76 9.06 11.68 -12.72
CA ARG A 76 10.52 11.46 -12.84
C ARG A 76 11.20 11.42 -11.47
N SER A 77 10.86 12.36 -10.61
CA SER A 77 11.41 12.42 -9.25
C SER A 77 11.00 11.20 -8.41
N ALA A 78 9.77 10.68 -8.58
CA ALA A 78 9.31 9.47 -7.92
C ALA A 78 10.07 8.24 -8.43
N VAL A 79 10.35 8.16 -9.74
CA VAL A 79 11.15 7.07 -10.31
C VAL A 79 12.56 7.07 -9.72
N GLU A 80 13.23 8.23 -9.69
CA GLU A 80 14.59 8.35 -9.16
C GLU A 80 14.69 8.05 -7.66
N ARG A 81 13.68 8.44 -6.88
CA ARG A 81 13.62 8.15 -5.43
C ARG A 81 13.26 6.69 -5.15
N GLY A 82 12.38 6.11 -5.95
CA GLY A 82 11.82 4.77 -5.73
C GLY A 82 12.70 3.65 -6.27
N TYR A 83 13.42 3.89 -7.36
CA TYR A 83 14.13 2.86 -8.10
C TYR A 83 15.63 3.15 -8.24
N ARG A 84 16.40 2.08 -8.44
CA ARG A 84 17.82 2.13 -8.80
C ARG A 84 18.12 1.08 -9.86
N VAL A 85 19.01 1.41 -10.78
CA VAL A 85 19.46 0.45 -11.81
C VAL A 85 20.33 -0.64 -11.16
N GLY A 86 20.09 -1.90 -11.53
CA GLY A 86 20.84 -3.07 -11.10
C GLY A 86 20.29 -4.33 -11.77
N GLU A 87 20.04 -5.38 -11.00
CA GLU A 87 19.45 -6.62 -11.52
C GLU A 87 17.97 -6.46 -11.86
N GLU A 88 17.50 -7.29 -12.80
CA GLU A 88 16.10 -7.37 -13.17
C GLU A 88 15.25 -7.72 -11.96
N ASN A 89 14.14 -7.00 -11.80
CA ASN A 89 13.18 -7.27 -10.76
C ASN A 89 11.95 -7.97 -11.34
N PRO A 90 11.81 -9.29 -11.16
CA PRO A 90 10.67 -10.04 -11.67
C PRO A 90 9.37 -9.73 -10.90
N ALA A 91 9.45 -9.10 -9.73
CA ALA A 91 8.28 -8.68 -8.97
C ALA A 91 7.72 -7.32 -9.42
N LEU A 92 8.42 -6.59 -10.31
CA LEU A 92 7.90 -5.36 -10.89
C LEU A 92 6.82 -5.69 -11.92
N ASP A 93 5.60 -5.17 -11.73
CA ASP A 93 4.50 -5.34 -12.66
C ASP A 93 4.76 -4.55 -13.95
N CYS A 94 5.40 -5.17 -14.92
CA CYS A 94 5.61 -4.60 -16.25
C CYS A 94 4.59 -5.19 -17.23
N ARG A 95 3.84 -4.30 -17.88
CA ARG A 95 2.74 -4.63 -18.80
C ARG A 95 3.03 -4.02 -20.17
N ARG A 96 2.58 -4.68 -21.25
CA ARG A 96 2.64 -4.19 -22.63
C ARG A 96 1.29 -4.41 -23.29
N TYR A 97 0.67 -3.33 -23.76
CA TYR A 97 -0.56 -3.39 -24.56
C TYR A 97 -0.39 -2.49 -25.78
N SER A 98 -0.81 -2.97 -26.96
CA SER A 98 -0.88 -2.16 -28.20
C SER A 98 0.42 -1.38 -28.52
N GLY A 99 1.58 -1.98 -28.23
CA GLY A 99 2.88 -1.33 -28.46
C GLY A 99 3.37 -0.41 -27.34
N VAL A 100 2.59 -0.16 -26.28
CA VAL A 100 2.98 0.69 -25.14
C VAL A 100 3.31 -0.15 -23.90
N SER A 101 4.49 0.10 -23.32
CA SER A 101 4.93 -0.56 -22.09
C SER A 101 4.86 0.39 -20.93
N VAL A 102 4.38 -0.13 -19.81
CA VAL A 102 4.39 0.56 -18.53
C VAL A 102 4.84 -0.40 -17.45
N CYS A 103 5.47 0.12 -16.41
CA CYS A 103 5.87 -0.66 -15.24
C CYS A 103 5.37 -0.01 -13.96
N GLY A 104 4.98 -0.85 -13.00
CA GLY A 104 4.54 -0.44 -11.68
C GLY A 104 3.18 0.27 -11.69
N PRO A 105 2.88 1.01 -10.60
CA PRO A 105 1.62 1.72 -10.47
C PRO A 105 1.57 2.93 -11.41
N LEU A 106 0.39 3.17 -12.00
CA LEU A 106 0.12 4.32 -12.85
C LEU A 106 -0.57 5.43 -12.02
N PRO A 107 -0.04 6.66 -12.00
CA PRO A 107 -0.71 7.77 -11.34
C PRO A 107 -1.85 8.29 -12.22
N LEU A 108 -3.02 7.65 -12.14
CA LEU A 108 -4.20 8.05 -12.90
C LEU A 108 -4.87 9.29 -12.29
N SER A 109 -5.05 10.33 -13.11
CA SER A 109 -5.90 11.48 -12.88
C SER A 109 -7.39 11.08 -12.77
N GLU A 110 -8.23 12.02 -12.33
CA GLU A 110 -9.66 11.78 -12.28
C GLU A 110 -10.28 11.49 -13.65
N ARG A 111 -9.76 12.15 -14.71
CA ARG A 111 -10.23 11.98 -16.08
C ARG A 111 -9.91 10.58 -16.59
N GLU A 112 -8.68 10.11 -16.38
CA GLU A 112 -8.25 8.76 -16.76
C GLU A 112 -9.01 7.69 -15.98
N ARG A 113 -9.28 7.90 -14.68
CA ARG A 113 -10.10 6.96 -13.88
C ARG A 113 -11.53 6.81 -14.42
N ARG A 114 -12.11 7.89 -14.93
CA ARG A 114 -13.42 7.83 -15.61
C ARG A 114 -13.33 7.02 -16.90
N CYS A 115 -12.31 7.26 -17.73
CA CYS A 115 -12.02 6.44 -18.91
C CYS A 115 -11.89 4.95 -18.56
N VAL A 116 -11.17 4.60 -17.49
CA VAL A 116 -11.02 3.21 -17.05
C VAL A 116 -12.38 2.61 -16.71
N THR A 117 -13.22 3.36 -16.00
CA THR A 117 -14.56 2.91 -15.61
C THR A 117 -15.43 2.64 -16.84
N ASP A 118 -15.43 3.56 -17.82
CA ASP A 118 -16.21 3.42 -19.06
C ASP A 118 -15.69 2.27 -19.93
N ALA A 119 -14.37 2.13 -20.06
CA ALA A 119 -13.75 1.04 -20.82
C ALA A 119 -14.05 -0.33 -20.19
N VAL A 120 -14.03 -0.43 -18.87
CA VAL A 120 -14.40 -1.67 -18.15
C VAL A 120 -15.88 -1.98 -18.33
N ALA A 121 -16.76 -0.98 -18.24
CA ALA A 121 -18.19 -1.15 -18.51
C ALA A 121 -18.46 -1.62 -19.96
N GLY A 122 -17.61 -1.21 -20.91
CA GLY A 122 -17.62 -1.66 -22.30
C GLY A 122 -17.03 -3.06 -22.55
N GLY A 123 -16.54 -3.75 -21.51
CA GLY A 123 -16.05 -5.13 -21.60
C GLY A 123 -14.52 -5.28 -21.66
N THR A 124 -13.75 -4.21 -21.49
CA THR A 124 -12.29 -4.27 -21.38
C THR A 124 -11.87 -4.71 -19.97
N THR A 125 -10.74 -5.42 -19.84
CA THR A 125 -10.21 -5.76 -18.52
C THR A 125 -9.65 -4.52 -17.81
N PRO A 126 -9.79 -4.39 -16.48
CA PRO A 126 -9.28 -3.23 -15.74
C PRO A 126 -7.80 -2.95 -16.03
N ARG A 127 -6.98 -4.01 -16.05
CA ARG A 127 -5.53 -3.88 -16.32
C ARG A 127 -5.20 -3.34 -17.70
N ARG A 128 -6.00 -3.64 -18.71
CA ARG A 128 -5.83 -3.10 -20.07
C ARG A 128 -6.34 -1.67 -20.14
N ALA A 129 -7.52 -1.42 -19.56
CA ALA A 129 -8.13 -0.10 -19.51
C ALA A 129 -7.23 0.92 -18.82
N GLU A 130 -6.59 0.58 -17.69
CA GLU A 130 -5.62 1.45 -17.01
C GLU A 130 -4.51 1.93 -17.94
N VAL A 131 -3.90 1.03 -18.71
CA VAL A 131 -2.80 1.37 -19.61
C VAL A 131 -3.30 2.16 -20.81
N GLU A 132 -4.38 1.70 -21.45
CA GLU A 132 -4.94 2.36 -22.63
C GLU A 132 -5.47 3.75 -22.31
N CYS A 133 -6.08 3.95 -21.14
CA CYS A 133 -6.54 5.27 -20.70
C CYS A 133 -5.38 6.18 -20.27
N TYR A 134 -4.33 5.63 -19.64
CA TYR A 134 -3.18 6.44 -19.22
C TYR A 134 -2.40 7.05 -20.40
N VAL A 135 -2.40 6.38 -21.57
CA VAL A 135 -1.56 6.78 -22.72
C VAL A 135 -2.32 7.61 -23.76
N ASN A 136 -3.66 7.68 -23.66
CA ASN A 136 -4.52 8.30 -24.67
C ASN A 136 -5.30 9.53 -24.17
N PHE A 137 -5.10 9.96 -22.92
CA PHE A 137 -5.85 11.06 -22.31
C PHE A 137 -5.01 12.27 -21.95
#